data_AF-A0A661FAV6-F1
#
_entry.id   AF-A0A661FAV6-F1
#
_cell.length_a   1.000
_cell.length_b   1.000
_cell.length_c   1.000
_cell.angle_alpha   90.00
_cell.angle_beta   90.00
_cell.angle_gamma   90.00
#
_symmetry.space_group_name_H-M   'P 1'
#
loop_
_entity.id
_entity.type
_entity.pdbx_description
1 polymer ?
#
loop_
_entity_poly.entity_id
_entity_poly.type
_entity_poly.pdbx_seq_one_letter_code
_entity_poly.pdbx_strand_id
1 'polypeptide(L)'
;MSANGDFYWVFANVTPDYGANGQVKGYYSVRRKPSENAIKAVTPLYQEMLAIEKRSNAKEGPDRSIAYLKQFLADNNTTYQNLALNLYRS
;
A
#
# COMPACT_ATOMS: atom_id res chain seq x y z
N MET A 1 -1.32 11.86 -6.88
CA MET A 1 -0.25 11.94 -7.90
C MET A 1 0.41 13.29 -7.70
N SER A 2 1.72 13.39 -7.50
CA SER A 2 2.35 14.72 -7.54
C SER A 2 2.18 15.29 -8.95
N ALA A 3 2.21 16.62 -9.09
CA ALA A 3 2.14 17.27 -10.41
C ALA A 3 3.24 16.79 -11.38
N ASN A 4 4.29 16.16 -10.85
CA ASN A 4 5.45 15.68 -11.59
C ASN A 4 5.37 14.17 -11.92
N GLY A 5 4.32 13.48 -11.46
CA GLY A 5 4.23 12.02 -11.56
C GLY A 5 5.12 11.27 -10.57
N ASP A 6 5.71 11.96 -9.60
CA ASP A 6 6.49 11.34 -8.53
C ASP A 6 5.59 10.68 -7.49
N PHE A 7 6.05 9.53 -7.02
CA PHE A 7 5.45 8.80 -5.91
C PHE A 7 6.52 8.57 -4.85
N TYR A 8 6.15 8.68 -3.58
CA TYR A 8 7.02 8.31 -2.48
C TYR A 8 6.35 7.22 -1.66
N TRP A 9 7.13 6.21 -1.30
CA TRP A 9 6.69 5.10 -0.49
C TRP A 9 6.91 5.43 0.98
N VAL A 10 5.93 5.08 1.82
CA VAL A 10 6.04 5.19 3.28
C VAL A 10 5.46 3.95 3.93
N PHE A 11 6.05 3.55 5.04
CA PHE A 11 5.34 2.73 6.02
C PHE A 11 4.62 3.68 6.98
N ALA A 12 3.28 3.68 6.96
CA ALA A 12 2.46 4.58 7.74
C ALA A 12 1.72 3.83 8.85
N ASN A 13 1.88 4.28 10.09
CA ASN A 13 1.05 3.87 11.21
C ASN A 13 0.02 4.97 11.49
N VAL A 14 -1.24 4.61 11.64
CA VAL A 14 -2.33 5.54 11.94
C VAL A 14 -2.99 5.12 13.25
N THR A 15 -3.00 6.02 14.23
CA THR A 15 -3.59 5.77 15.55
C THR A 15 -4.67 6.80 15.83
N PRO A 16 -5.86 6.40 16.31
CA PRO A 16 -6.87 7.34 16.74
C PRO A 16 -6.36 8.21 17.91
N ASP A 17 -6.68 9.51 17.86
CA ASP A 17 -6.48 10.44 18.95
C ASP A 17 -7.81 10.61 19.70
N TYR A 18 -7.79 10.41 21.01
CA TYR A 18 -8.99 10.44 21.84
C TYR A 18 -9.06 11.75 22.66
N GLY A 19 -10.24 12.33 22.74
CA GLY A 19 -10.55 13.45 23.62
C GLY A 19 -10.72 13.01 25.08
N ALA A 20 -10.86 13.99 25.98
CA ALA A 20 -11.06 13.73 27.41
C ALA A 20 -12.31 12.90 27.74
N ASN A 21 -13.30 12.88 26.83
CA ASN A 21 -14.52 12.08 26.92
C ASN A 21 -14.41 10.69 26.29
N GLY A 22 -13.21 10.26 25.85
CA GLY A 22 -12.99 8.98 25.18
C GLY A 22 -13.48 8.91 23.73
N GLN A 23 -13.96 10.02 23.15
CA GLN A 23 -14.36 10.06 21.74
C GLN A 23 -13.16 10.33 20.83
N VAL A 24 -13.16 9.72 19.64
CA VAL A 24 -12.14 9.98 18.62
C VAL A 24 -12.29 11.43 18.14
N LYS A 25 -11.26 12.25 18.36
CA LYS A 25 -11.21 13.65 17.91
C LYS A 25 -10.33 13.85 16.67
N GLY A 26 -9.56 12.82 16.30
CA GLY A 26 -8.65 12.87 15.16
C GLY A 26 -7.81 11.60 15.03
N TYR A 27 -6.78 11.67 14.18
CA TYR A 27 -5.84 10.57 13.97
C TYR A 27 -4.41 11.11 13.83
N TYR A 28 -3.45 10.46 14.49
CA TYR A 28 -2.03 10.69 14.23
C TYR A 28 -1.53 9.72 13.18
N SER A 29 -0.79 10.22 12.19
CA SER A 29 -0.11 9.39 11.20
C SER A 29 1.40 9.57 11.33
N VAL A 30 2.10 8.51 11.69
CA VAL A 30 3.57 8.47 11.68
C VAL A 30 4.01 7.76 10.42
N ARG A 31 4.83 8.43 9.60
CA ARG A 31 5.36 7.90 8.35
C ARG A 31 6.85 7.64 8.50
N ARG A 32 7.29 6.46 8.07
CA ARG A 32 8.70 6.08 8.04
C ARG A 32 9.13 5.83 6.60
N LYS A 33 10.35 6.25 6.27
CA LYS A 33 10.98 5.88 5.00
C LYS A 33 11.12 4.35 4.98
N PRO A 34 10.64 3.65 3.94
CA PRO A 34 10.80 2.21 3.81
C PRO A 34 12.27 1.88 3.50
N SER A 35 12.69 0.66 3.83
CA SER A 35 14.02 0.18 3.45
C SER A 35 14.13 0.02 1.93
N GLU A 36 15.36 0.05 1.40
CA GLU A 36 15.58 -0.16 -0.03
C GLU A 36 15.13 -1.55 -0.48
N ASN A 37 15.27 -2.56 0.39
CA ASN A 37 14.80 -3.92 0.15
C ASN A 37 13.28 -3.96 -0.01
N ALA A 38 12.55 -3.25 0.86
CA ALA A 38 11.10 -3.13 0.77
C ALA A 38 10.67 -2.51 -0.57
N ILE A 39 11.35 -1.44 -1.00
CA ILE A 39 11.08 -0.78 -2.29
C ILE A 39 11.35 -1.75 -3.44
N LYS A 40 12.50 -2.42 -3.45
CA LYS A 40 12.88 -3.39 -4.50
C LYS A 40 11.86 -4.54 -4.59
N ALA A 41 11.38 -5.03 -3.45
CA ALA A 41 10.41 -6.12 -3.41
C ALA A 41 9.01 -5.71 -3.91
N VAL A 42 8.53 -4.50 -3.56
CA VAL A 42 7.17 -4.06 -3.93
C VAL A 42 7.08 -3.46 -5.33
N THR A 43 8.18 -2.92 -5.86
CA THR A 43 8.23 -2.29 -7.18
C THR A 43 7.69 -3.18 -8.31
N PRO A 44 8.13 -4.44 -8.49
CA PRO A 44 7.62 -5.28 -9.59
C PRO A 44 6.14 -5.61 -9.45
N LEU A 45 5.66 -5.86 -8.23
CA LEU A 45 4.24 -6.06 -7.93
C LEU A 45 3.41 -4.84 -8.36
N TYR A 46 3.83 -3.66 -7.96
CA TYR A 46 3.13 -2.41 -8.29
C TYR A 46 3.19 -2.07 -9.79
N GLN A 47 4.32 -2.34 -10.45
CA GLN A 47 4.44 -2.15 -11.91
C GLN A 47 3.45 -3.02 -12.68
N GLU A 48 3.25 -4.28 -12.28
CA GLU A 48 2.28 -5.15 -12.94
C GLU A 48 0.84 -4.70 -12.67
N MET A 49 0.53 -4.27 -11.44
CA MET A 49 -0.76 -3.63 -11.12
C MET A 49 -1.05 -2.44 -12.03
N LEU A 50 -0.09 -1.52 -12.19
CA LEU A 50 -0.22 -0.38 -13.11
C LEU A 50 -0.37 -0.81 -14.58
N ALA A 51 0.34 -1.85 -15.01
CA ALA A 51 0.22 -2.37 -16.36
C ALA A 51 -1.17 -2.98 -16.62
N ILE A 52 -1.75 -3.66 -15.64
CA ILE A 52 -3.14 -4.16 -15.68
C ILE A 52 -4.12 -3.01 -15.82
N GLU A 53 -3.96 -1.94 -15.04
CA GLU A 53 -4.82 -0.75 -15.13
C GLU A 53 -4.73 -0.11 -16.51
N LYS A 54 -3.52 0.08 -17.04
CA LYS A 54 -3.29 0.67 -18.37
C LYS A 54 -3.85 -0.14 -19.52
N ARG A 55 -3.85 -1.48 -19.41
CA ARG A 55 -4.40 -2.39 -20.43
C ARG A 55 -5.92 -2.55 -20.32
N SER A 56 -6.52 -2.04 -19.25
CA SER A 56 -7.96 -2.13 -18.99
C SER A 56 -8.66 -0.81 -19.31
N ASN A 57 -9.99 -0.85 -19.39
CA ASN A 57 -10.76 0.40 -19.45
C ASN A 57 -10.78 1.08 -18.07
N ALA A 58 -11.01 2.40 -18.04
CA ALA A 58 -10.92 3.20 -16.81
C ALA A 58 -11.89 2.75 -15.69
N LYS A 59 -12.97 2.03 -16.04
CA LYS A 59 -13.95 1.53 -15.08
C LYS A 59 -13.49 0.22 -14.42
N GLU A 60 -12.86 -0.68 -15.17
CA GLU A 60 -12.47 -2.02 -14.70
C GLU A 60 -11.02 -2.13 -14.24
N GLY A 61 -10.15 -1.20 -14.66
CA GLY A 61 -8.73 -1.24 -14.35
C GLY A 61 -8.42 -1.41 -12.86
N PRO A 62 -8.95 -0.56 -11.97
CA PRO A 62 -8.71 -0.67 -10.54
C PRO A 62 -9.15 -2.03 -9.96
N ASP A 63 -10.31 -2.55 -10.37
CA ASP A 63 -10.82 -3.83 -9.86
C ASP A 63 -9.93 -5.01 -10.28
N ARG A 64 -9.47 -5.01 -11.55
CA ARG A 64 -8.54 -6.04 -12.06
C ARG A 64 -7.17 -5.96 -11.39
N SER A 65 -6.67 -4.74 -11.15
CA SER A 65 -5.42 -4.48 -10.43
C SER A 65 -5.47 -5.01 -8.99
N ILE A 66 -6.56 -4.75 -8.28
CA ILE A 66 -6.79 -5.27 -6.93
C ILE A 66 -6.97 -6.79 -6.93
N ALA A 67 -7.65 -7.36 -7.94
CA ALA A 67 -7.77 -8.81 -8.08
C ALA A 67 -6.40 -9.49 -8.24
N TYR A 68 -5.49 -8.90 -9.02
CA TYR A 68 -4.12 -9.38 -9.15
C TYR A 68 -3.34 -9.31 -7.81
N LEU A 69 -3.45 -8.20 -7.07
CA LEU A 69 -2.86 -8.11 -5.72
C LEU A 69 -3.39 -9.23 -4.80
N LYS A 70 -4.70 -9.48 -4.80
CA LYS A 70 -5.31 -10.55 -3.99
C LYS A 70 -4.78 -11.93 -4.39
N GLN A 71 -4.64 -12.18 -5.69
CA GLN A 71 -4.07 -13.43 -6.19
C GLN A 71 -2.61 -13.59 -5.74
N PHE A 72 -1.79 -12.56 -5.92
CA PHE A 72 -0.41 -12.55 -5.44
C PHE A 72 -0.30 -12.88 -3.95
N LEU A 73 -1.15 -12.28 -3.12
CA LEU A 73 -1.17 -12.55 -1.68
C LEU A 73 -1.57 -14.01 -1.38
N ALA A 74 -2.55 -14.56 -2.11
CA ALA A 74 -2.97 -15.95 -1.98
C ALA A 74 -1.88 -16.94 -2.40
N ASP A 75 -1.22 -16.70 -3.55
CA ASP A 75 -0.13 -17.53 -4.07
C ASP A 75 1.07 -17.56 -3.11
N ASN A 76 1.29 -16.48 -2.37
CA ASN A 76 2.35 -16.36 -1.37
C ASN A 76 1.89 -16.73 0.05
N ASN A 77 0.68 -17.29 0.20
CA ASN A 77 0.08 -17.68 1.49
C ASN A 77 0.21 -16.61 2.59
N THR A 78 -0.06 -15.35 2.23
CA THR A 78 0.12 -14.20 3.10
C THR A 78 -1.07 -13.25 3.06
N THR A 79 -1.06 -12.24 3.92
CA THR A 79 -2.06 -11.17 3.94
C THR A 79 -1.39 -9.83 3.62
N TYR A 80 -2.18 -8.83 3.23
CA TYR A 80 -1.64 -7.49 3.01
C TYR A 80 -0.93 -6.93 4.25
N GLN A 81 -1.51 -7.14 5.44
CA GLN A 81 -0.91 -6.72 6.70
C GLN A 81 0.44 -7.41 6.94
N ASN A 82 0.52 -8.74 6.74
CA ASN A 82 1.76 -9.48 6.93
C ASN A 82 2.81 -9.08 5.89
N LEU A 83 2.43 -8.90 4.62
CA LEU A 83 3.31 -8.37 3.59
C LEU A 83 3.90 -7.02 4.01
N ALA A 84 3.05 -6.06 4.40
CA ALA A 84 3.49 -4.73 4.82
C ALA A 84 4.40 -4.75 6.05
N LEU A 85 4.09 -5.58 7.06
CA LEU A 85 4.92 -5.74 8.25
C LEU A 85 6.26 -6.41 7.95
N ASN A 86 6.28 -7.40 7.07
CA ASN A 86 7.52 -8.09 6.66
C ASN A 86 8.43 -7.14 5.88
N LEU A 87 7.88 -6.37 4.94
CA LEU A 87 8.62 -5.34 4.21
C LEU A 87 9.17 -4.25 5.15
N TYR A 88 8.45 -3.89 6.20
CA TYR A 88 8.95 -2.92 7.20
C TYR A 88 10.12 -3.47 8.02
N ARG A 89 10.17 -4.78 8.26
CA ARG A 89 11.22 -5.44 9.07
C ARG A 89 12.48 -5.80 8.27
N SER A 90 12.40 -5.80 6.94
CA SER A 90 13.48 -6.22 6.02
C SER A 90 14.47 -5.13 5.63
#